data_AF-A0A7C7DAT2-F1
#
_entry.id   AF-A0A7C7DAT2-F1
#
_cell.length_a   1.000
_cell.length_b   1.000
_cell.length_c   1.000
_cell.angle_alpha   90.00
_cell.angle_beta   90.00
_cell.angle_gamma   90.00
#
_symmetry.space_group_name_H-M   'P 1'
#
loop_
_entity.id
_entity.type
_entity.pdbx_description
1 polymer ?
#
loop_
_entity_poly.entity_id
_entity_poly.type
_entity_poly.pdbx_seq_one_letter_code
_entity_poly.pdbx_strand_id
1 'polypeptide(L)'
;MRLTDLTVRGFIDEVAASSPTPGGGSVSALAAALAAALVSMVGSLSLRKLAAGASADRSPERAPAPRAAMASGPERVRADTAAMDLIESDMTMAVEIAGDLRRHFERLVDEDAAAFDAVMAAYRLPKSTDEERESRSAAIQEALKEACRVPSEVAKGAVEVLRLSDLVAREGAQSALSDAAVACLAADAALHGAYLNVLINLGSIKDQALVAAMREEMAKAVKSGEAIRDQVMARVRKALE
;
A
#
# COMPACT_ATOMS: atom_id res chain seq x y z
N MET A 1 20.01 6.86 -13.42
CA MET A 1 19.10 5.76 -13.80
C MET A 1 18.09 5.65 -12.68
N ARG A 2 16.80 5.45 -12.97
CA ARG A 2 15.80 5.27 -11.91
C ARG A 2 15.92 3.87 -11.33
N LEU A 3 15.70 3.74 -10.04
CA LEU A 3 15.68 2.45 -9.35
C LEU A 3 14.55 1.57 -9.88
N THR A 4 13.42 2.17 -10.27
CA THR A 4 12.28 1.43 -10.85
C THR A 4 12.54 0.89 -12.25
N ASP A 5 13.58 1.35 -12.94
CA ASP A 5 13.97 0.84 -14.27
C ASP A 5 14.91 -0.37 -14.16
N LEU A 6 15.37 -0.72 -12.95
CA LEU A 6 16.22 -1.87 -12.71
C LEU A 6 15.43 -3.18 -12.83
N THR A 7 16.15 -4.25 -13.17
CA THR A 7 15.62 -5.61 -12.94
C THR A 7 15.49 -5.85 -11.44
N VAL A 8 14.63 -6.79 -11.03
CA VAL A 8 14.51 -7.21 -9.62
C VAL A 8 15.89 -7.57 -9.04
N ARG A 9 16.72 -8.29 -9.81
CA ARG A 9 18.10 -8.61 -9.39
C ARG A 9 18.94 -7.35 -9.24
N GLY A 10 18.89 -6.44 -10.20
CA GLY A 10 19.64 -5.19 -10.14
C GLY A 10 19.25 -4.30 -8.95
N PHE A 11 17.96 -4.22 -8.61
CA PHE A 11 17.51 -3.48 -7.42
C PHE A 11 18.03 -4.13 -6.14
N ILE A 12 17.97 -5.46 -6.04
CA ILE A 12 18.50 -6.20 -4.87
C ILE A 12 20.01 -6.01 -4.74
N ASP A 13 20.76 -6.11 -5.84
CA ASP A 13 22.21 -5.91 -5.85
C ASP A 13 22.57 -4.48 -5.40
N GLU A 14 21.80 -3.48 -5.82
CA GLU A 14 22.01 -2.08 -5.43
C GLU A 14 21.66 -1.84 -3.95
N VAL A 15 20.58 -2.43 -3.41
CA VAL A 15 20.27 -2.39 -1.96
C VAL A 15 21.35 -3.08 -1.13
N ALA A 16 21.99 -4.13 -1.66
CA ALA A 16 23.06 -4.86 -0.99
C ALA A 16 24.43 -4.19 -1.12
N ALA A 17 24.56 -3.14 -1.95
CA ALA A 17 25.82 -2.46 -2.18
C ALA A 17 26.27 -1.68 -0.93
N SER A 18 27.56 -1.36 -0.85
CA SER A 18 28.11 -0.50 0.22
C SER A 18 27.83 0.99 -0.03
N SER A 19 26.66 1.32 -0.55
CA SER A 19 26.15 2.68 -0.74
C SER A 19 25.02 2.96 0.26
N PRO A 20 24.80 4.22 0.67
CA PRO A 20 23.73 4.56 1.59
C PRO A 20 22.33 4.60 0.94
N THR A 21 22.25 4.56 -0.38
CA THR A 21 21.01 4.60 -1.19
C THR A 21 21.12 3.64 -2.35
N PRO A 22 20.06 2.88 -2.68
CA PRO A 22 18.74 2.81 -2.05
C PRO A 22 18.77 2.14 -0.68
N GLY A 23 18.03 2.70 0.27
CA GLY A 23 17.97 2.22 1.64
C GLY A 23 16.61 1.64 2.02
N GLY A 24 16.36 1.57 3.34
CA GLY A 24 15.10 1.04 3.89
C GLY A 24 13.85 1.81 3.44
N GLY A 25 13.96 3.10 3.09
CA GLY A 25 12.87 3.91 2.56
C GLY A 25 12.41 3.44 1.18
N SER A 26 13.33 3.39 0.22
CA SER A 26 13.10 2.80 -1.10
C SER A 26 12.56 1.36 -1.02
N VAL A 27 13.09 0.53 -0.12
CA VAL A 27 12.58 -0.84 0.09
C VAL A 27 11.16 -0.85 0.65
N SER A 28 10.83 0.03 1.60
CA SER A 28 9.47 0.14 2.15
C SER A 28 8.47 0.60 1.09
N ALA A 29 8.85 1.56 0.24
CA ALA A 29 8.03 1.99 -0.90
C ALA A 29 7.82 0.85 -1.89
N LEU A 30 8.86 0.09 -2.23
CA LEU A 30 8.73 -1.07 -3.13
C LEU A 30 7.83 -2.16 -2.54
N ALA A 31 7.95 -2.45 -1.24
CA ALA A 31 7.07 -3.40 -0.55
C ALA A 31 5.59 -2.96 -0.61
N ALA A 32 5.31 -1.66 -0.43
CA ALA A 32 3.96 -1.12 -0.59
C ALA A 32 3.46 -1.21 -2.04
N ALA A 33 4.33 -0.98 -3.04
CA ALA A 33 3.99 -1.14 -4.45
C ALA A 33 3.60 -2.59 -4.78
N LEU A 34 4.37 -3.57 -4.29
CA LEU A 34 4.08 -4.99 -4.46
C LEU A 34 2.77 -5.39 -3.77
N ALA A 35 2.52 -4.88 -2.57
CA ALA A 35 1.27 -5.09 -1.84
C ALA A 35 0.06 -4.56 -2.63
N ALA A 36 0.14 -3.33 -3.14
CA ALA A 36 -0.91 -2.75 -3.98
C ALA A 36 -1.11 -3.55 -5.29
N ALA A 37 -0.04 -4.04 -5.90
CA ALA A 37 -0.13 -4.90 -7.08
C ALA A 37 -0.90 -6.21 -6.81
N LEU A 38 -0.67 -6.84 -5.66
CA LEU A 38 -1.42 -8.04 -5.24
C LEU A 38 -2.90 -7.73 -5.01
N VAL A 39 -3.23 -6.63 -4.32
CA VAL A 39 -4.64 -6.20 -4.17
C VAL A 39 -5.31 -6.03 -5.53
N SER A 40 -4.67 -5.33 -6.47
CA SER A 40 -5.18 -5.12 -7.82
C SER A 40 -5.39 -6.44 -8.58
N MET A 41 -4.47 -7.40 -8.40
CA MET A 41 -4.60 -8.75 -8.96
C MET A 41 -5.82 -9.49 -8.38
N VAL A 42 -5.98 -9.51 -7.05
CA VAL A 42 -7.10 -10.19 -6.40
C VAL A 42 -8.43 -9.57 -6.81
N GLY A 43 -8.54 -8.24 -6.82
CA GLY A 43 -9.73 -7.54 -7.32
C GLY A 43 -10.05 -7.90 -8.78
N SER A 44 -9.03 -7.94 -9.65
CA SER A 44 -9.19 -8.32 -11.06
C SER A 44 -9.65 -9.77 -11.23
N LEU A 45 -9.13 -10.71 -10.44
CA LEU A 45 -9.57 -12.11 -10.45
C LEU A 45 -11.03 -12.23 -9.97
N SER A 46 -11.42 -11.41 -9.00
CA SER A 46 -12.78 -11.34 -8.47
C SER A 46 -13.77 -10.89 -9.54
N LEU A 47 -13.46 -9.79 -10.26
CA LEU A 47 -14.26 -9.30 -11.37
C LEU A 47 -14.41 -10.35 -12.49
N ARG A 48 -13.32 -11.03 -12.88
CA ARG A 48 -13.37 -12.11 -13.88
C ARG A 48 -14.29 -13.25 -13.46
N LYS A 49 -14.27 -13.62 -12.18
CA LYS A 49 -15.14 -14.66 -11.63
C LYS A 49 -16.62 -14.26 -11.68
N LEU A 50 -16.94 -13.01 -11.32
CA LEU A 50 -18.30 -12.47 -11.39
C LEU A 50 -18.83 -12.47 -12.82
N ALA A 51 -18.03 -11.99 -13.78
CA ALA A 51 -18.38 -11.97 -15.19
C ALA A 51 -18.62 -13.38 -15.77
N ALA A 52 -17.80 -14.37 -15.39
CA ALA A 52 -17.98 -15.76 -15.81
C ALA A 52 -19.28 -16.37 -15.27
N GLY A 53 -19.62 -16.08 -14.01
CA GLY A 53 -20.89 -16.52 -13.39
C GLY A 53 -22.12 -15.94 -14.08
N ALA A 54 -22.08 -14.64 -14.41
CA ALA A 54 -23.17 -13.96 -15.09
C ALA A 54 -23.37 -14.39 -16.56
N SER A 55 -22.33 -14.95 -17.20
CA SER A 55 -22.39 -15.54 -18.55
C SER A 55 -23.03 -16.93 -18.54
N ALA A 56 -22.71 -17.75 -17.54
CA ALA A 56 -23.29 -19.08 -17.37
C ALA A 56 -24.82 -19.05 -17.13
N ASP A 57 -25.32 -18.02 -16.43
CA ASP A 57 -26.75 -17.85 -16.15
C ASP A 57 -27.55 -17.32 -17.36
N ARG A 58 -26.87 -16.68 -18.33
CA ARG A 58 -27.48 -16.12 -19.55
C ARG A 58 -27.49 -17.06 -20.76
N SER A 59 -27.03 -18.30 -20.62
CA SER A 59 -27.06 -19.30 -21.71
C SER A 59 -28.49 -19.81 -21.97
N PRO A 60 -29.01 -19.78 -23.22
CA PRO A 60 -30.40 -20.10 -23.55
C PRO A 60 -30.78 -21.59 -23.45
N GLU A 61 -29.87 -22.46 -23.01
CA GLU A 61 -30.01 -23.91 -23.13
C GLU A 61 -30.58 -24.61 -21.87
N ARG A 62 -30.91 -23.87 -20.81
CA ARG A 62 -31.56 -24.46 -19.63
C ARG A 62 -33.08 -24.43 -19.77
N ALA A 63 -33.62 -25.37 -20.56
CA ALA A 63 -35.04 -25.72 -20.46
C ALA A 63 -35.35 -26.10 -19.00
N PRO A 64 -36.40 -25.54 -18.35
CA PRO A 64 -36.70 -25.88 -16.98
C PRO A 64 -37.20 -27.33 -16.93
N ALA A 65 -36.39 -28.22 -16.35
CA ALA A 65 -36.90 -29.47 -15.82
C ALA A 65 -37.95 -29.13 -14.74
N PRO A 66 -39.11 -29.82 -14.70
CA PRO A 66 -40.14 -29.51 -13.72
C PRO A 66 -39.63 -29.90 -12.33
N ARG A 67 -39.15 -28.92 -11.55
CA ARG A 67 -38.80 -29.12 -10.14
C ARG A 67 -39.91 -28.59 -9.25
N ALA A 68 -40.48 -29.50 -8.48
CA ALA A 68 -41.10 -29.17 -7.21
C ALA A 68 -40.03 -28.59 -6.28
N ALA A 69 -39.98 -27.27 -6.14
CA ALA A 69 -39.36 -26.55 -5.02
C ALA A 69 -39.81 -25.09 -5.05
N MET A 70 -40.86 -24.79 -4.30
CA MET A 70 -41.12 -23.43 -3.80
C MET A 70 -40.08 -23.10 -2.73
N ALA A 71 -39.42 -21.94 -2.82
CA ALA A 71 -38.96 -21.13 -1.67
C ALA A 71 -38.12 -19.86 -2.02
N SER A 72 -37.86 -19.50 -3.29
CA SER A 72 -37.14 -18.27 -3.62
C SER A 72 -38.02 -17.29 -4.40
N GLY A 73 -38.69 -16.38 -3.67
CA GLY A 73 -39.53 -15.33 -4.27
C GLY A 73 -38.72 -14.26 -5.03
N PRO A 74 -39.39 -13.43 -5.86
CA PRO A 74 -38.74 -12.41 -6.70
C PRO A 74 -37.95 -11.36 -5.92
N GLU A 75 -38.27 -11.13 -4.64
CA GLU A 75 -37.50 -10.26 -3.75
C GLU A 75 -36.12 -10.83 -3.39
N ARG A 76 -35.99 -12.16 -3.22
CA ARG A 76 -34.69 -12.80 -2.95
C ARG A 76 -33.76 -12.71 -4.15
N VAL A 77 -34.29 -12.99 -5.35
CA VAL A 77 -33.51 -12.89 -6.59
C VAL A 77 -33.00 -11.45 -6.81
N ARG A 78 -33.85 -10.44 -6.57
CA ARG A 78 -33.43 -9.03 -6.66
C ARG A 78 -32.39 -8.64 -5.61
N ALA A 79 -32.50 -9.15 -4.39
CA ALA A 79 -31.53 -8.89 -3.33
C ALA A 79 -30.16 -9.53 -3.64
N ASP A 80 -30.16 -10.75 -4.20
CA ASP A 80 -28.93 -11.44 -4.60
C ASP A 80 -28.24 -10.70 -5.77
N THR A 81 -29.00 -10.18 -6.74
CA THR A 81 -28.44 -9.35 -7.82
C THR A 81 -27.84 -8.04 -7.30
N ALA A 82 -28.56 -7.32 -6.43
CA ALA A 82 -28.06 -6.07 -5.87
C ALA A 82 -26.79 -6.26 -5.02
N ALA A 83 -26.68 -7.37 -4.29
CA ALA A 83 -25.47 -7.72 -3.55
C ALA A 83 -24.28 -8.01 -4.48
N MET A 84 -24.51 -8.70 -5.59
CA MET A 84 -23.45 -8.95 -6.58
C MET A 84 -22.98 -7.66 -7.26
N ASP A 85 -23.90 -6.74 -7.59
CA ASP A 85 -23.56 -5.44 -8.19
C ASP A 85 -22.69 -4.59 -7.24
N LEU A 86 -22.96 -4.64 -5.93
CA LEU A 86 -22.15 -3.95 -4.92
C LEU A 86 -20.73 -4.53 -4.85
N ILE A 87 -20.59 -5.86 -4.85
CA ILE A 87 -19.26 -6.51 -4.86
C ILE A 87 -18.50 -6.16 -6.14
N GLU A 88 -19.15 -6.12 -7.30
CA GLU A 88 -18.51 -5.73 -8.55
C GLU A 88 -18.01 -4.28 -8.49
N SER A 89 -18.81 -3.36 -7.95
CA SER A 89 -18.41 -1.97 -7.71
C SER A 89 -17.22 -1.87 -6.76
N ASP A 90 -17.26 -2.57 -5.62
CA ASP A 90 -16.19 -2.58 -4.62
C ASP A 90 -14.88 -3.14 -5.20
N MET A 91 -14.93 -4.22 -5.97
CA MET A 91 -13.75 -4.79 -6.62
C MET A 91 -13.19 -3.87 -7.71
N THR A 92 -14.05 -3.19 -8.46
CA THR A 92 -13.62 -2.20 -9.46
C THR A 92 -12.87 -1.05 -8.81
N MET A 93 -13.46 -0.47 -7.75
CA MET A 93 -12.83 0.57 -6.94
C MET A 93 -11.50 0.10 -6.36
N ALA A 94 -11.44 -1.12 -5.80
CA ALA A 94 -10.21 -1.67 -5.24
C ALA A 94 -9.10 -1.79 -6.30
N VAL A 95 -9.42 -2.22 -7.52
CA VAL A 95 -8.46 -2.33 -8.62
C VAL A 95 -7.92 -0.96 -9.03
N GLU A 96 -8.78 0.05 -9.15
CA GLU A 96 -8.41 1.41 -9.52
C GLU A 96 -7.51 2.06 -8.47
N ILE A 97 -7.96 2.08 -7.20
CA ILE A 97 -7.22 2.69 -6.09
C ILE A 97 -5.88 1.98 -5.91
N ALA A 98 -5.85 0.64 -5.93
CA ALA A 98 -4.61 -0.10 -5.81
C ALA A 98 -3.66 0.16 -6.99
N GLY A 99 -4.19 0.36 -8.20
CA GLY A 99 -3.41 0.73 -9.37
C GLY A 99 -2.76 2.13 -9.24
N ASP A 100 -3.50 3.11 -8.71
CA ASP A 100 -2.99 4.45 -8.42
C ASP A 100 -1.93 4.43 -7.32
N LEU A 101 -2.20 3.73 -6.22
CA LEU A 101 -1.26 3.55 -5.11
C LEU A 101 0.02 2.87 -5.59
N ARG A 102 -0.06 1.82 -6.41
CA ARG A 102 1.12 1.17 -6.99
C ARG A 102 2.01 2.16 -7.73
N ARG A 103 1.44 2.92 -8.67
CA ARG A 103 2.18 3.95 -9.43
C ARG A 103 2.76 5.02 -8.53
N HIS A 104 2.05 5.36 -7.46
CA HIS A 104 2.52 6.33 -6.48
C HIS A 104 3.73 5.81 -5.72
N PHE A 105 3.67 4.60 -5.17
CA PHE A 105 4.80 4.00 -4.47
C PHE A 105 6.01 3.77 -5.37
N GLU A 106 5.81 3.39 -6.63
CA GLU A 106 6.89 3.30 -7.63
C GLU A 106 7.65 4.63 -7.72
N ARG A 107 6.96 5.78 -7.77
CA ARG A 107 7.62 7.09 -7.74
C ARG A 107 8.35 7.34 -6.41
N LEU A 108 7.75 6.96 -5.29
CA LEU A 108 8.35 7.14 -3.96
C LEU A 108 9.64 6.33 -3.77
N VAL A 109 9.83 5.20 -4.48
CA VAL A 109 11.09 4.45 -4.47
C VAL A 109 12.26 5.33 -4.91
N ASP A 110 12.10 6.05 -6.02
CA ASP A 110 13.10 6.97 -6.57
C ASP A 110 13.21 8.25 -5.74
N GLU A 111 12.08 8.80 -5.30
CA GLU A 111 12.04 10.03 -4.51
C GLU A 111 12.75 9.88 -3.15
N ASP A 112 12.70 8.69 -2.52
CA ASP A 112 13.42 8.42 -1.26
C ASP A 112 14.94 8.59 -1.43
N ALA A 113 15.49 8.00 -2.50
CA ALA A 113 16.92 8.12 -2.81
C ALA A 113 17.30 9.59 -3.10
N ALA A 114 16.46 10.30 -3.87
CA ALA A 114 16.68 11.72 -4.16
C ALA A 114 16.59 12.61 -2.90
N ALA A 115 15.66 12.32 -1.99
CA ALA A 115 15.51 13.05 -0.74
C ALA A 115 16.74 12.83 0.17
N PHE A 116 17.26 11.60 0.24
CA PHE A 116 18.50 11.32 0.96
C PHE A 116 19.68 12.10 0.37
N ASP A 117 19.84 12.09 -0.95
CA ASP A 117 20.89 12.85 -1.63
C ASP A 117 20.82 14.35 -1.35
N ALA A 118 19.61 14.91 -1.31
CA ALA A 118 19.38 16.31 -0.94
C ALA A 118 19.82 16.62 0.49
N VAL A 119 19.51 15.74 1.45
CA VAL A 119 19.98 15.87 2.84
C VAL A 119 21.51 15.82 2.88
N MET A 120 22.14 14.88 2.19
CA MET A 120 23.61 14.79 2.12
C MET A 120 24.25 16.00 1.47
N ALA A 121 23.65 16.56 0.43
CA ALA A 121 24.10 17.80 -0.20
C ALA A 121 24.05 18.97 0.78
N ALA A 122 22.98 19.11 1.55
CA ALA A 122 22.87 20.14 2.59
C ALA A 122 23.95 19.98 3.67
N TYR A 123 24.28 18.75 4.06
CA TYR A 123 25.37 18.48 5.02
C TYR A 123 26.77 18.88 4.50
N ARG A 124 26.97 18.90 3.17
CA ARG A 124 28.25 19.26 2.52
C ARG A 124 28.45 20.78 2.34
N LEU A 125 27.44 21.60 2.61
CA LEU A 125 27.56 23.06 2.50
C LEU A 125 28.68 23.61 3.40
N PRO A 126 29.32 24.74 3.02
CA PRO A 126 30.34 25.42 3.83
C PRO A 126 29.86 25.75 5.24
N LYS A 127 30.80 25.90 6.18
CA LYS A 127 30.52 26.12 7.61
C LYS A 127 31.59 26.93 8.33
N SER A 128 32.40 27.68 7.59
CA SER A 128 33.54 28.43 8.10
C SER A 128 33.09 29.73 8.74
N THR A 129 32.15 30.45 8.12
CA THR A 129 31.60 31.70 8.66
C THR A 129 30.31 31.48 9.44
N ASP A 130 29.90 32.48 10.23
CA ASP A 130 28.62 32.45 10.97
C ASP A 130 27.43 32.40 10.01
N GLU A 131 27.47 33.21 8.94
CA GLU A 131 26.47 33.23 7.87
C GLU A 131 26.37 31.89 7.14
N GLU A 132 27.52 31.27 6.81
CA GLU A 132 27.56 29.92 6.22
C GLU A 132 26.94 28.87 7.16
N ARG A 133 27.24 28.95 8.47
CA ARG A 133 26.68 28.02 9.47
C ARG A 133 25.17 28.16 9.59
N GLU A 134 24.65 29.39 9.56
CA GLU A 134 23.21 29.66 9.60
C GLU A 134 22.51 29.15 8.34
N SER A 135 23.00 29.52 7.16
CA SER A 135 22.48 29.08 5.86
C SER A 135 22.51 27.54 5.73
N ARG A 136 23.62 26.92 6.11
CA ARG A 136 23.75 25.45 6.16
C ARG A 136 22.75 24.82 7.12
N SER A 137 22.58 25.39 8.31
CA SER A 137 21.58 24.88 9.27
C SER A 137 20.17 24.97 8.69
N ALA A 138 19.81 26.07 8.01
CA ALA A 138 18.50 26.23 7.39
C ALA A 138 18.28 25.18 6.28
N ALA A 139 19.26 25.02 5.38
CA ALA A 139 19.20 24.04 4.30
C ALA A 139 19.04 22.59 4.82
N ILE A 140 19.77 22.22 5.88
CA ILE A 140 19.64 20.89 6.51
C ILE A 140 18.23 20.71 7.08
N GLN A 141 17.68 21.72 7.74
CA GLN A 141 16.33 21.62 8.32
C GLN A 141 15.26 21.46 7.25
N GLU A 142 15.33 22.21 6.15
CA GLU A 142 14.38 22.06 5.04
C GLU A 142 14.53 20.70 4.35
N ALA A 143 15.77 20.25 4.09
CA ALA A 143 16.00 18.94 3.48
C ALA A 143 15.49 17.79 4.38
N LEU A 144 15.64 17.88 5.71
CA LEU A 144 15.12 16.87 6.64
C LEU A 144 13.59 16.84 6.67
N LYS A 145 12.93 18.00 6.59
CA LYS A 145 11.45 18.06 6.50
C LYS A 145 10.96 17.38 5.22
N GLU A 146 11.60 17.68 4.10
CA GLU A 146 11.30 17.03 2.82
C GLU A 146 11.60 15.51 2.87
N ALA A 147 12.70 15.10 3.49
CA ALA A 147 13.03 13.68 3.70
C ALA A 147 12.02 12.94 4.61
N CYS A 148 11.22 13.66 5.41
CA CYS A 148 10.10 13.05 6.13
C CYS A 148 8.85 12.87 5.27
N ARG A 149 8.71 13.63 4.16
CA ARG A 149 7.52 13.58 3.29
C ARG A 149 7.36 12.20 2.67
N VAL A 150 8.40 11.71 1.99
CA VAL A 150 8.38 10.42 1.28
C VAL A 150 7.94 9.26 2.18
N PRO A 151 8.60 8.97 3.32
CA PRO A 151 8.17 7.89 4.19
C PRO A 151 6.78 8.15 4.84
N SER A 152 6.38 9.40 5.06
CA SER A 152 5.01 9.68 5.54
C SER A 152 3.95 9.33 4.49
N GLU A 153 4.21 9.58 3.21
CA GLU A 153 3.33 9.19 2.11
C GLU A 153 3.29 7.66 1.94
N VAL A 154 4.44 6.98 2.05
CA VAL A 154 4.48 5.51 2.07
C VAL A 154 3.62 4.94 3.20
N ALA A 155 3.76 5.46 4.43
CA ALA A 155 2.99 4.99 5.58
C ALA A 155 1.48 5.18 5.40
N LYS A 156 1.05 6.36 4.94
CA LYS A 156 -0.38 6.67 4.70
C LYS A 156 -0.96 5.78 3.61
N GLY A 157 -0.25 5.63 2.49
CA GLY A 157 -0.67 4.75 1.41
C GLY A 157 -0.72 3.29 1.86
N ALA A 158 0.24 2.83 2.67
CA ALA A 158 0.27 1.46 3.16
C ALA A 158 -0.96 1.12 4.03
N VAL A 159 -1.43 2.07 4.85
CA VAL A 159 -2.72 1.91 5.57
C VAL A 159 -3.89 1.74 4.60
N GLU A 160 -3.90 2.46 3.48
CA GLU A 160 -4.95 2.29 2.47
C GLU A 160 -4.85 0.92 1.78
N VAL A 161 -3.64 0.44 1.46
CA VAL A 161 -3.44 -0.94 0.96
C VAL A 161 -3.92 -1.99 1.97
N LEU A 162 -3.71 -1.78 3.27
CA LEU A 162 -4.23 -2.67 4.31
C LEU A 162 -5.77 -2.72 4.30
N ARG A 163 -6.45 -1.57 4.15
CA ARG A 163 -7.92 -1.52 4.03
C ARG A 163 -8.42 -2.24 2.79
N LEU A 164 -7.77 -2.02 1.65
CA LEU A 164 -8.11 -2.74 0.42
C LEU A 164 -7.84 -4.24 0.55
N SER A 165 -6.79 -4.63 1.28
CA SER A 165 -6.50 -6.04 1.58
C SER A 165 -7.63 -6.69 2.40
N ASP A 166 -8.22 -5.99 3.38
CA ASP A 166 -9.42 -6.46 4.09
C ASP A 166 -10.60 -6.60 3.15
N LEU A 167 -10.84 -5.61 2.28
CA LEU A 167 -11.93 -5.65 1.31
C LEU A 167 -11.82 -6.87 0.38
N VAL A 168 -10.66 -7.07 -0.25
CA VAL A 168 -10.49 -8.19 -1.19
C VAL A 168 -10.40 -9.55 -0.48
N ALA A 169 -9.95 -9.62 0.78
CA ALA A 169 -10.01 -10.84 1.57
C ALA A 169 -11.44 -11.22 1.98
N ARG A 170 -12.30 -10.21 2.18
CA ARG A 170 -13.71 -10.38 2.55
C ARG A 170 -14.57 -10.82 1.39
N GLU A 171 -14.56 -10.03 0.32
CA GLU A 171 -15.55 -10.10 -0.76
C GLU A 171 -14.96 -10.65 -2.06
N GLY A 172 -13.62 -10.72 -2.15
CA GLY A 172 -12.92 -11.14 -3.34
C GLY A 172 -12.91 -12.65 -3.59
N ALA A 173 -12.22 -13.03 -4.66
CA ALA A 173 -12.05 -14.40 -5.07
C ALA A 173 -11.30 -15.21 -4.01
N GLN A 174 -12.01 -16.11 -3.33
CA GLN A 174 -11.47 -16.98 -2.28
C GLN A 174 -10.28 -17.85 -2.74
N SER A 175 -10.17 -18.14 -4.04
CA SER A 175 -9.02 -18.83 -4.63
C SER A 175 -7.71 -18.03 -4.55
N ALA A 176 -7.76 -16.73 -4.27
CA ALA A 176 -6.63 -15.83 -4.14
C ALA A 176 -6.55 -15.22 -2.72
N LEU A 177 -7.15 -15.88 -1.72
CA LEU A 177 -7.17 -15.40 -0.33
C LEU A 177 -5.75 -15.32 0.27
N SER A 178 -4.86 -16.25 -0.11
CA SER A 178 -3.44 -16.19 0.28
C SER A 178 -2.74 -14.96 -0.28
N ASP A 179 -3.07 -14.54 -1.51
CA ASP A 179 -2.49 -13.35 -2.13
C ASP A 179 -2.94 -12.07 -1.41
N ALA A 180 -4.21 -12.01 -0.99
CA ALA A 180 -4.71 -10.92 -0.16
C ALA A 180 -4.00 -10.85 1.20
N ALA A 181 -3.69 -12.00 1.81
CA ALA A 181 -2.93 -12.07 3.06
C ALA A 181 -1.48 -11.59 2.89
N VAL A 182 -0.80 -12.01 1.81
CA VAL A 182 0.56 -11.54 1.50
C VAL A 182 0.58 -10.05 1.22
N ALA A 183 -0.43 -9.52 0.51
CA ALA A 183 -0.59 -8.08 0.30
C ALA A 183 -0.69 -7.33 1.63
N CYS A 184 -1.51 -7.83 2.55
CA CYS A 184 -1.67 -7.27 3.88
C CYS A 184 -0.33 -7.25 4.66
N LEU A 185 0.39 -8.36 4.71
CA LEU A 185 1.67 -8.45 5.42
C LEU A 185 2.76 -7.56 4.79
N ALA A 186 2.81 -7.47 3.46
CA ALA A 186 3.75 -6.61 2.76
C ALA A 186 3.44 -5.11 3.01
N ALA A 187 2.17 -4.72 3.03
CA ALA A 187 1.76 -3.36 3.40
C ALA A 187 2.06 -3.05 4.87
N ASP A 188 1.86 -4.00 5.79
CA ASP A 188 2.21 -3.83 7.19
C ASP A 188 3.73 -3.63 7.40
N ALA A 189 4.55 -4.43 6.73
CA ALA A 189 6.00 -4.26 6.75
C ALA A 189 6.42 -2.89 6.18
N ALA A 190 5.80 -2.45 5.08
CA ALA A 190 6.04 -1.15 4.49
C ALA A 190 5.64 0.01 5.44
N LEU A 191 4.49 -0.10 6.12
CA LEU A 191 4.02 0.87 7.10
C LEU A 191 5.02 1.04 8.25
N HIS A 192 5.49 -0.07 8.81
CA HIS A 192 6.46 -0.04 9.91
C HIS A 192 7.84 0.46 9.46
N GLY A 193 8.31 0.03 8.29
CA GLY A 193 9.57 0.52 7.72
C GLY A 193 9.52 2.02 7.48
N ALA A 194 8.45 2.50 6.86
CA ALA A 194 8.20 3.92 6.63
C ALA A 194 8.12 4.73 7.92
N TYR A 195 7.41 4.21 8.94
CA TYR A 195 7.35 4.83 10.26
C TYR A 195 8.74 5.04 10.87
N LEU A 196 9.60 4.02 10.84
CA LEU A 196 10.97 4.10 11.36
C LEU A 196 11.80 5.13 10.57
N ASN A 197 11.62 5.19 9.25
CA ASN A 197 12.28 6.19 8.40
C ASN A 197 11.81 7.63 8.68
N VAL A 198 10.54 7.83 9.05
CA VAL A 198 10.09 9.14 9.58
C VAL A 198 10.79 9.44 10.89
N LEU A 199 10.76 8.51 11.86
CA LEU A 199 11.29 8.75 13.20
C LEU A 199 12.77 9.12 13.23
N ILE A 200 13.60 8.49 12.39
CA ILE A 200 15.03 8.77 12.36
C ILE A 200 15.32 10.19 11.86
N ASN A 201 14.58 10.66 10.85
CA ASN A 201 14.69 12.03 10.35
C ASN A 201 14.17 13.05 11.37
N LEU A 202 13.05 12.77 12.04
CA LEU A 202 12.50 13.63 13.10
C LEU A 202 13.48 13.85 14.25
N GLY A 203 14.39 12.91 14.52
CA GLY A 203 15.43 13.06 15.55
C GLY A 203 16.42 14.21 15.29
N SER A 204 16.48 14.71 14.05
CA SER A 204 17.38 15.80 13.63
C SER A 204 16.66 17.13 13.33
N ILE A 205 15.33 17.17 13.48
CA ILE A 205 14.51 18.36 13.21
C ILE A 205 14.34 19.18 14.49
N LYS A 206 14.59 20.50 14.38
CA LYS A 206 14.50 21.46 15.49
C LYS A 206 13.07 21.90 15.79
N ASP A 207 12.21 21.97 14.77
CA ASP A 207 10.80 22.34 14.90
C ASP A 207 10.03 21.28 15.71
N GLN A 208 9.88 21.53 17.02
CA GLN A 208 9.24 20.57 17.93
C GLN A 208 7.73 20.43 17.71
N ALA A 209 7.07 21.46 17.16
CA ALA A 209 5.64 21.39 16.86
C ALA A 209 5.41 20.42 15.69
N LEU A 210 6.23 20.54 14.63
CA LEU A 210 6.22 19.59 13.51
C LEU A 210 6.56 18.17 13.98
N VAL A 211 7.61 18.00 14.78
CA VAL A 211 8.02 16.68 15.30
C VAL A 211 6.89 16.03 16.09
N ALA A 212 6.22 16.76 16.97
CA ALA A 212 5.10 16.24 17.76
C ALA A 212 3.93 15.82 16.85
N ALA A 213 3.54 16.68 15.91
CA ALA A 213 2.45 16.41 14.98
C ALA A 213 2.71 15.17 14.11
N MET A 214 3.91 15.05 13.54
CA MET A 214 4.27 13.90 12.70
C MET A 214 4.38 12.60 13.50
N ARG A 215 4.89 12.63 14.74
CA ARG A 215 4.91 11.45 15.62
C ARG A 215 3.50 10.96 15.93
N GLU A 216 2.59 11.89 16.25
CA GLU A 216 1.21 11.55 16.53
C GLU A 216 0.51 10.97 15.30
N GLU A 217 0.69 11.58 14.13
CA GLU A 217 0.12 11.10 12.87
C GLU A 217 0.61 9.68 12.54
N MET A 218 1.92 9.44 12.61
CA MET A 218 2.47 8.13 12.30
C MET A 218 2.07 7.05 13.33
N ALA A 219 2.03 7.40 14.62
CA ALA A 219 1.56 6.47 15.64
C ALA A 219 0.10 6.05 15.43
N LYS A 220 -0.76 7.00 15.00
CA LYS A 220 -2.15 6.69 14.61
C LYS A 220 -2.20 5.78 13.39
N ALA A 221 -1.37 6.04 12.37
CA ALA A 221 -1.29 5.23 11.17
C ALA A 221 -0.88 3.79 11.50
N VAL A 222 0.20 3.59 12.26
CA VAL A 222 0.67 2.27 12.71
C VAL A 222 -0.43 1.54 13.47
N LYS A 223 -1.01 2.17 14.50
CA LYS A 223 -2.08 1.56 15.30
C LYS A 223 -3.28 1.15 14.45
N SER A 224 -3.69 1.99 13.50
CA SER A 224 -4.79 1.66 12.58
C SER A 224 -4.42 0.51 11.65
N GLY A 225 -3.19 0.50 11.13
CA GLY A 225 -2.70 -0.54 10.23
C GLY A 225 -2.62 -1.90 10.92
N GLU A 226 -2.05 -1.96 12.13
CA GLU A 226 -1.97 -3.19 12.93
C GLU A 226 -3.35 -3.79 13.21
N ALA A 227 -4.33 -2.94 13.57
CA ALA A 227 -5.70 -3.40 13.81
C ALA A 227 -6.34 -4.02 12.54
N ILE A 228 -6.12 -3.41 11.38
CA ILE A 228 -6.60 -3.95 10.10
C ILE A 228 -5.88 -5.25 9.77
N ARG A 229 -4.54 -5.30 9.91
CA ARG A 229 -3.74 -6.50 9.68
C ARG A 229 -4.26 -7.67 10.51
N ASP A 230 -4.45 -7.46 11.82
CA ASP A 230 -4.88 -8.51 12.72
C ASP A 230 -6.26 -9.05 12.33
N GLN A 231 -7.18 -8.16 11.90
CA GLN A 231 -8.47 -8.54 11.35
C GLN A 231 -8.35 -9.40 10.07
N VAL A 232 -7.53 -8.97 9.11
CA VAL A 232 -7.32 -9.71 7.85
C VAL A 232 -6.72 -11.09 8.14
N MET A 233 -5.68 -11.15 8.97
CA MET A 233 -5.01 -12.40 9.30
C MET A 233 -5.91 -13.36 10.06
N ALA A 234 -6.74 -12.86 10.98
CA ALA A 234 -7.73 -13.68 11.68
C ALA A 234 -8.76 -14.28 10.70
N ARG A 235 -9.24 -13.49 9.73
CA ARG A 235 -10.15 -13.96 8.68
C ARG A 235 -9.52 -15.03 7.80
N VAL A 236 -8.30 -14.78 7.34
CA VAL A 236 -7.57 -15.69 6.45
C VAL A 236 -7.31 -17.03 7.15
N ARG A 237 -6.81 -17.01 8.39
CA ARG A 237 -6.57 -18.26 9.15
C ARG A 237 -7.86 -19.06 9.33
N LYS A 238 -8.94 -18.40 9.75
CA LYS A 238 -10.25 -19.04 9.91
C LYS A 238 -10.78 -19.69 8.62
N ALA A 239 -10.40 -19.17 7.45
CA ALA A 239 -10.84 -19.72 6.17
C ALA A 239 -9.96 -20.86 5.65
N LEU A 240 -8.72 -20.98 6.14
CA LEU A 240 -7.73 -21.96 5.68
C LEU A 240 -7.53 -23.14 6.64
N GLU A 241 -7.87 -22.97 7.92
CA GLU A 241 -7.78 -23.97 8.99
C GLU A 241 -9.17 -24.56 9.31
#